data_AF-A0A538D017-F1
#
_entry.id   AF-A0A538D017-F1
#
_cell.length_a   1.000
_cell.length_b   1.000
_cell.length_c   1.000
_cell.angle_alpha   90.00
_cell.angle_beta   90.00
_cell.angle_gamma   90.00
#
_symmetry.space_group_name_H-M   'P 1'
#
loop_
_entity.id
_entity.type
_entity.pdbx_description
1 polymer ?
#
loop_
_entity_poly.entity_id
_entity_poly.type
_entity_poly.pdbx_seq_one_letter_code
_entity_poly.pdbx_strand_id
1 'polypeptide(L)'
;MNAVRRICLLVAVVGLWAVGGAASASPQSVLVHSPPARLLTPIGRGTALSLNWSGYAAYQGGTTFTDVKGSWTQPAASCPTGQKQYSSFWVGLDGYNSSSVEQIGTDSDCSGKRPVYYAWYELYPAPPVNLSLPIHPGDTISAEVSDSVGTFTLSLQNATTGASFSTTQT
;
A
#
# COMPACT_ATOMS: atom_id res chain seq x y z
N MET A 1 -62.71 -51.54 33.41
CA MET A 1 -62.67 -50.14 32.93
C MET A 1 -61.50 -49.46 33.62
N ASN A 2 -60.47 -49.05 32.88
CA ASN A 2 -59.63 -47.86 33.14
C ASN A 2 -58.33 -47.87 32.33
N ALA A 3 -58.30 -46.91 31.38
CA ALA A 3 -57.20 -46.06 30.92
C ALA A 3 -55.80 -46.65 30.66
N VAL A 4 -55.46 -46.65 29.36
CA VAL A 4 -54.10 -46.66 28.82
C VAL A 4 -53.35 -45.40 29.27
N ARG A 5 -52.21 -45.56 29.96
CA ARG A 5 -51.27 -44.46 30.28
C ARG A 5 -50.10 -44.49 29.29
N ARG A 6 -50.00 -43.42 28.50
CA ARG A 6 -48.89 -43.15 27.55
C ARG A 6 -47.63 -42.78 28.34
N ILE A 7 -46.51 -43.44 28.04
CA ILE A 7 -45.17 -43.10 28.55
C ILE A 7 -44.54 -42.12 27.56
N CYS A 8 -44.26 -40.88 28.00
CA CYS A 8 -43.36 -39.96 27.31
C CYS A 8 -41.95 -40.15 27.89
N LEU A 9 -41.01 -40.63 27.07
CA LEU A 9 -39.58 -40.53 27.35
C LEU A 9 -39.12 -39.10 27.04
N LEU A 10 -38.61 -38.39 28.04
CA LEU A 10 -37.81 -37.17 27.87
C LEU A 10 -36.34 -37.58 27.81
N VAL A 11 -35.75 -37.53 26.62
CA VAL A 11 -34.28 -37.62 26.45
C VAL A 11 -33.71 -36.23 26.66
N ALA A 12 -32.99 -36.02 27.75
CA ALA A 12 -32.22 -34.80 27.97
C ALA A 12 -30.93 -34.86 27.13
N VAL A 13 -30.89 -34.12 26.02
CA VAL A 13 -29.66 -33.88 25.27
C VAL A 13 -28.93 -32.72 25.93
N VAL A 14 -27.84 -33.01 26.64
CA VAL A 14 -26.93 -31.98 27.15
C VAL A 14 -26.04 -31.54 25.99
N GLY A 15 -26.37 -30.41 25.37
CA GLY A 15 -25.55 -29.78 24.34
C GLY A 15 -24.28 -29.19 24.95
N LEU A 16 -23.12 -29.75 24.60
CA LEU A 16 -21.82 -29.16 24.87
C LEU A 16 -21.66 -27.93 23.95
N TRP A 17 -21.84 -26.72 24.51
CA TRP A 17 -21.46 -25.50 23.80
C TRP A 17 -19.94 -25.36 23.85
N ALA A 18 -19.27 -25.69 22.74
CA ALA A 18 -17.91 -25.26 22.52
C ALA A 18 -17.92 -23.73 22.38
N VAL A 19 -17.42 -23.02 23.39
CA VAL A 19 -17.17 -21.58 23.29
C VAL A 19 -16.01 -21.42 22.31
N GLY A 20 -16.33 -21.18 21.05
CA GLY A 20 -15.36 -20.76 20.05
C GLY A 20 -14.79 -19.42 20.48
N GLY A 21 -13.54 -19.41 20.97
CA GLY A 21 -12.81 -18.18 21.20
C GLY A 21 -12.67 -17.45 19.87
N ALA A 22 -13.39 -16.33 19.72
CA ALA A 22 -13.16 -15.42 18.61
C ALA A 22 -11.70 -14.95 18.70
N ALA A 23 -10.87 -15.35 17.74
CA ALA A 23 -9.55 -14.76 17.59
C ALA A 23 -9.75 -13.26 17.36
N SER A 24 -9.34 -12.45 18.32
CA SER A 24 -9.31 -11.00 18.18
C SER A 24 -8.29 -10.66 17.09
N ALA A 25 -8.79 -10.37 15.89
CA ALA A 25 -7.98 -9.74 14.86
C ALA A 25 -7.43 -8.44 15.45
N SER A 26 -6.11 -8.36 15.60
CA SER A 26 -5.47 -7.11 16.00
C SER A 26 -5.83 -6.05 14.96
N PRO A 27 -6.19 -4.81 15.35
CA PRO A 27 -6.47 -3.76 14.38
C PRO A 27 -5.22 -3.61 13.49
N GLN A 28 -5.38 -3.93 12.20
CA GLN A 28 -4.33 -3.69 11.22
C GLN A 28 -4.08 -2.19 11.21
N SER A 29 -2.85 -1.79 11.50
CA SER A 29 -2.43 -0.41 11.36
C SER A 29 -2.68 -0.04 9.89
N VAL A 30 -3.55 0.93 9.61
CA VAL A 30 -3.63 1.51 8.26
C VAL A 30 -2.22 2.05 7.98
N LEU A 31 -1.57 1.52 6.96
CA LEU A 31 -0.29 2.06 6.52
C LEU A 31 -0.59 3.46 5.98
N VAL A 32 -0.03 4.47 6.62
CA VAL A 32 -0.14 5.87 6.18
C VAL A 32 1.24 6.27 5.72
N HIS A 33 1.37 6.63 4.44
CA HIS A 33 2.62 7.20 3.96
C HIS A 33 2.90 8.52 4.67
N SER A 34 4.19 8.81 4.85
CA SER A 34 4.59 10.11 5.38
C SER A 34 4.12 11.21 4.44
N PRO A 35 3.80 12.41 4.95
CA PRO A 35 3.47 13.56 4.11
C PRO A 35 4.52 13.82 3.02
N PRO A 36 4.14 14.53 1.94
CA PRO A 36 5.06 14.88 0.88
C PRO A 36 6.35 15.55 1.40
N ALA A 37 7.45 15.37 0.67
CA ALA A 37 8.74 15.88 1.09
C ALA A 37 8.71 17.42 1.24
N ARG A 38 8.73 17.87 2.50
CA ARG A 38 8.93 19.27 2.83
C ARG A 38 10.43 19.56 2.75
N LEU A 39 10.81 20.49 1.87
CA LEU A 39 12.21 20.88 1.67
C LEU A 39 12.82 21.29 3.02
N LEU A 40 13.80 20.52 3.51
CA LEU A 40 14.46 20.88 4.76
C LEU A 40 15.45 22.01 4.52
N THR A 41 16.30 21.89 3.50
CA THR A 41 17.23 22.94 3.05
C THR A 41 17.81 22.56 1.67
N PRO A 42 17.78 23.42 0.64
CA PRO A 42 18.62 23.22 -0.54
C PRO A 42 20.09 23.34 -0.15
N ILE A 43 20.89 22.33 -0.47
CA ILE A 43 22.33 22.31 -0.15
C ILE A 43 23.20 22.79 -1.34
N GLY A 44 22.54 23.26 -2.42
CA GLY A 44 23.16 23.78 -3.64
C GLY A 44 23.27 22.71 -4.75
N ARG A 45 23.65 23.15 -5.96
CA ARG A 45 23.91 22.27 -7.13
C ARG A 45 22.76 21.30 -7.49
N GLY A 46 21.50 21.70 -7.28
CA GLY A 46 20.34 20.85 -7.56
C GLY A 46 20.14 19.71 -6.57
N THR A 47 20.71 19.80 -5.36
CA THR A 47 20.55 18.79 -4.30
C THR A 47 19.86 19.37 -3.07
N ALA A 48 19.07 18.54 -2.39
CA ALA A 48 18.30 18.88 -1.20
C ALA A 48 18.27 17.69 -0.22
N LEU A 49 18.14 17.98 1.07
CA LEU A 49 17.93 16.95 2.10
C LEU A 49 16.43 16.74 2.35
N SER A 50 16.06 15.47 2.52
CA SER A 50 14.72 15.04 2.94
C SER A 50 14.84 13.98 4.03
N LEU A 51 13.88 13.96 4.96
CA LEU A 51 13.84 12.97 6.05
C LEU A 51 13.26 11.64 5.61
N ASN A 52 12.46 11.63 4.55
CA ASN A 52 11.62 10.49 4.15
C ASN A 52 11.72 10.13 2.67
N TRP A 53 12.22 11.01 1.80
CA TRP A 53 12.37 10.73 0.37
C TRP A 53 13.83 10.70 -0.06
N SER A 54 14.15 9.83 -1.00
CA SER A 54 15.42 9.80 -1.72
C SER A 54 15.16 9.53 -3.19
N GLY A 55 15.79 10.28 -4.09
CA GLY A 55 15.62 10.10 -5.52
C GLY A 55 15.80 11.41 -6.29
N TYR A 56 15.21 11.46 -7.48
CA TYR A 56 15.23 12.63 -8.35
C TYR A 56 13.87 13.33 -8.31
N ALA A 57 13.90 14.66 -8.31
CA ALA A 57 12.72 15.49 -8.48
C ALA A 57 13.00 16.53 -9.55
N ALA A 58 12.14 16.59 -10.57
CA ALA A 58 12.13 17.71 -11.51
C ALA A 58 11.33 18.85 -10.86
N TYR A 59 11.92 20.03 -10.78
CA TYR A 59 11.27 21.20 -10.19
C TYR A 59 11.61 22.46 -10.97
N GLN A 60 10.59 23.12 -11.49
CA GLN A 60 10.71 24.38 -12.20
C GLN A 60 9.47 25.24 -11.93
N GLY A 61 9.67 26.41 -11.32
CA GLY A 61 8.58 27.34 -11.04
C GLY A 61 7.81 27.73 -12.30
N GLY A 62 6.48 27.72 -12.22
CA GLY A 62 5.59 28.05 -13.35
C GLY A 62 5.50 26.97 -14.44
N THR A 63 6.09 25.79 -14.22
CA THR A 63 5.95 24.64 -15.11
C THR A 63 4.98 23.63 -14.51
N THR A 64 4.02 23.18 -15.31
CA THR A 64 3.13 22.06 -14.97
C THR A 64 3.70 20.79 -15.59
N PHE A 65 3.99 19.80 -14.76
CA PHE A 65 4.34 18.46 -15.21
C PHE A 65 3.06 17.63 -15.29
N THR A 66 2.83 16.99 -16.43
CA THR A 66 1.60 16.23 -16.68
C THR A 66 1.84 14.74 -16.88
N ASP A 67 3.08 14.29 -16.83
CA ASP A 67 3.43 12.89 -17.06
C ASP A 67 4.75 12.55 -16.37
N VAL A 68 4.78 11.41 -15.68
CA VAL A 68 5.98 10.84 -15.09
C VAL A 68 5.96 9.33 -15.24
N LYS A 69 7.09 8.77 -15.65
CA LYS A 69 7.27 7.34 -15.85
C LYS A 69 8.55 6.87 -15.21
N GLY A 70 8.54 5.64 -14.73
CA GLY A 70 9.71 5.02 -14.11
C GLY A 70 9.60 3.51 -14.14
N SER A 71 10.76 2.87 -14.04
CA SER A 71 10.86 1.42 -13.94
C SER A 71 11.93 1.03 -12.94
N TRP A 72 11.67 0.00 -12.16
CA TRP A 72 12.63 -0.55 -11.20
C TRP A 72 12.51 -2.07 -11.13
N THR A 73 13.58 -2.70 -10.67
CA THR A 73 13.50 -4.08 -10.20
C THR A 73 13.09 -4.06 -8.73
N GLN A 74 12.04 -4.79 -8.36
CA GLN A 74 11.57 -4.90 -6.99
C GLN A 74 12.72 -5.38 -6.08
N PRO A 75 13.17 -4.57 -5.10
CA PRO A 75 14.27 -4.98 -4.25
C PRO A 75 13.87 -6.10 -3.30
N ALA A 76 14.83 -6.96 -2.95
CA ALA A 76 14.68 -7.88 -1.85
C ALA A 76 14.96 -7.14 -0.53
N ALA A 77 13.95 -7.02 0.33
CA ALA A 77 14.11 -6.49 1.68
C ALA A 77 14.72 -7.50 2.65
N SER A 78 15.51 -6.98 3.58
CA SER A 78 16.04 -7.71 4.73
C SER A 78 15.45 -7.12 6.01
N CYS A 79 15.00 -7.98 6.93
CA CYS A 79 14.35 -7.60 8.18
C CYS A 79 15.16 -8.04 9.41
N PRO A 80 16.35 -7.43 9.65
CA PRO A 80 17.33 -7.95 10.60
C PRO A 80 16.90 -7.77 12.07
N THR A 81 16.11 -6.73 12.37
CA THR A 81 15.78 -6.34 13.75
C THR A 81 14.49 -6.97 14.28
N GLY A 82 13.67 -7.54 13.38
CA GLY A 82 12.31 -7.98 13.72
C GLY A 82 11.34 -6.82 14.04
N GLN A 83 11.77 -5.56 13.87
CA GLN A 83 10.93 -4.39 14.04
C GLN A 83 10.23 -4.01 12.73
N LYS A 84 9.17 -3.21 12.85
CA LYS A 84 8.53 -2.57 11.70
C LYS A 84 9.53 -1.65 11.00
N GLN A 85 9.73 -1.88 9.71
CA GLN A 85 10.60 -1.10 8.83
C GLN A 85 9.87 -0.99 7.49
N TYR A 86 9.94 0.17 6.84
CA TYR A 86 9.13 0.47 5.67
C TYR A 86 10.00 1.08 4.58
N SER A 87 9.70 0.77 3.33
CA SER A 87 10.40 1.32 2.17
C SER A 87 9.52 1.20 0.94
N SER A 88 9.33 2.33 0.24
CA SER A 88 8.49 2.41 -0.95
C SER A 88 9.29 2.85 -2.17
N PHE A 89 8.90 2.36 -3.34
CA PHE A 89 9.46 2.69 -4.65
C PHE A 89 8.32 3.11 -5.55
N TRP A 90 8.35 4.32 -6.08
CA TRP A 90 7.18 4.92 -6.72
C TRP A 90 7.59 6.03 -7.70
N VAL A 91 6.64 6.39 -8.57
CA VAL A 91 6.65 7.63 -9.36
C VAL A 91 5.42 8.45 -9.00
N GLY A 92 5.51 9.77 -9.15
CA GLY A 92 4.38 10.63 -8.86
C GLY A 92 4.56 12.06 -9.36
N LEU A 93 3.43 12.74 -9.51
CA LEU A 93 3.35 14.18 -9.76
C LEU A 93 3.22 14.91 -8.42
N ASP A 94 3.59 16.18 -8.41
CA ASP A 94 3.62 17.03 -7.22
C ASP A 94 4.54 16.50 -6.10
N GLY A 95 4.16 16.79 -4.85
CA GLY A 95 4.83 16.41 -3.61
C GLY A 95 6.16 17.08 -3.27
N TYR A 96 6.95 17.48 -4.28
CA TYR A 96 8.14 18.29 -4.07
C TYR A 96 7.75 19.77 -3.93
N ASN A 97 7.80 20.30 -2.70
CA ASN A 97 7.37 21.67 -2.38
C ASN A 97 5.86 21.94 -2.69
N SER A 98 5.05 20.88 -2.65
CA SER A 98 3.59 20.88 -2.78
C SER A 98 2.95 20.23 -1.55
N SER A 99 1.65 20.45 -1.33
CA SER A 99 0.85 19.78 -0.29
C SER A 99 0.10 18.54 -0.76
N SER A 100 0.11 18.24 -2.07
CA SER A 100 -0.46 17.04 -2.70
C SER A 100 0.66 16.15 -3.24
N VAL A 101 0.34 14.88 -3.50
CA VAL A 101 1.15 14.00 -4.36
C VAL A 101 0.23 12.91 -4.94
N GLU A 102 0.29 12.75 -6.26
CA GLU A 102 -0.43 11.71 -7.00
C GLU A 102 0.59 10.67 -7.45
N GLN A 103 0.52 9.48 -6.85
CA GLN A 103 1.62 8.53 -6.88
C GLN A 103 1.16 7.09 -6.92
N ILE A 104 1.98 6.24 -7.54
CA ILE A 104 1.76 4.80 -7.62
C ILE A 104 3.10 4.06 -7.52
N GLY A 105 3.09 2.94 -6.81
CA GLY A 105 4.32 2.22 -6.52
C GLY A 105 4.15 0.91 -5.80
N THR A 106 5.25 0.48 -5.20
CA THR A 106 5.39 -0.78 -4.48
C THR A 106 6.11 -0.58 -3.16
N ASP A 107 5.73 -1.35 -2.14
CA ASP A 107 6.40 -1.40 -0.84
C ASP A 107 7.25 -2.65 -0.63
N SER A 108 8.19 -2.53 0.30
CA SER A 108 9.03 -3.58 0.83
C SER A 108 9.13 -3.42 2.34
N ASP A 109 8.13 -3.96 3.03
CA ASP A 109 7.93 -3.73 4.46
C ASP A 109 8.32 -4.93 5.30
N CYS A 110 8.79 -4.68 6.52
CA CYS A 110 9.06 -5.73 7.49
C CYS A 110 7.84 -5.96 8.40
N SER A 111 7.21 -7.13 8.24
CA SER A 111 6.28 -7.71 9.21
C SER A 111 7.03 -8.69 10.12
N GLY A 112 7.57 -8.15 11.21
CA GLY A 112 8.51 -8.89 12.07
C GLY A 112 9.82 -9.18 11.31
N LYS A 113 10.20 -10.46 11.23
CA LYS A 113 11.39 -10.91 10.48
C LYS A 113 11.11 -11.24 9.02
N ARG A 114 9.89 -11.00 8.53
CA ARG A 114 9.48 -11.36 7.17
C ARG A 114 9.21 -10.10 6.35
N PRO A 115 9.85 -9.97 5.18
CA PRO A 115 9.49 -8.91 4.26
C PRO A 115 8.13 -9.21 3.61
N VAL A 116 7.35 -8.16 3.36
CA VAL A 116 6.05 -8.17 2.70
C VAL A 116 6.11 -7.16 1.57
N TYR A 117 5.62 -7.56 0.40
CA TYR A 117 5.66 -6.76 -0.81
C TYR A 117 4.25 -6.61 -1.35
N TYR A 118 3.88 -5.39 -1.74
CA TYR A 118 2.57 -5.08 -2.28
C TYR A 118 2.65 -3.81 -3.12
N ALA A 119 1.70 -3.64 -4.03
CA ALA A 119 1.55 -2.43 -4.81
C ALA A 119 0.40 -1.56 -4.27
N TRP A 120 0.47 -0.27 -4.53
CA TRP A 120 -0.49 0.73 -4.05
C TRP A 120 -0.54 1.94 -4.98
N TYR A 121 -1.63 2.71 -4.90
CA TYR A 121 -1.69 4.08 -5.41
C TYR A 121 -2.19 5.03 -4.31
N GLU A 122 -1.89 6.32 -4.43
CA GLU A 122 -2.30 7.34 -3.47
C GLU A 122 -2.47 8.70 -4.16
N LEU A 123 -3.52 9.42 -3.77
CA LEU A 123 -3.69 10.85 -4.03
C LEU A 123 -3.71 11.56 -2.68
N TYR A 124 -2.52 11.93 -2.18
CA TYR A 124 -2.40 12.54 -0.86
C TYR A 124 -3.16 13.88 -0.84
N PRO A 125 -3.99 14.17 0.19
CA PRO A 125 -3.97 13.58 1.54
C PRO A 125 -4.87 12.37 1.78
N ALA A 126 -5.51 11.81 0.76
CA ALA A 126 -6.23 10.56 0.92
C ALA A 126 -5.24 9.42 1.23
N PRO A 127 -5.63 8.42 2.05
CA PRO A 127 -4.75 7.30 2.38
C PRO A 127 -4.45 6.43 1.15
N PRO A 128 -3.33 5.70 1.14
CA PRO A 128 -2.98 4.80 0.05
C PRO A 128 -3.99 3.66 -0.07
N VAL A 129 -4.21 3.21 -1.31
CA VAL A 129 -5.08 2.09 -1.66
C VAL A 129 -4.24 0.94 -2.19
N ASN A 130 -4.24 -0.18 -1.47
CA ASN A 130 -3.52 -1.38 -1.88
C ASN A 130 -4.16 -2.04 -3.10
N LEU A 131 -3.31 -2.54 -3.99
CA LEU A 131 -3.70 -3.19 -5.24
C LEU A 131 -3.72 -4.71 -5.09
N SER A 132 -4.67 -5.34 -5.77
CA SER A 132 -4.67 -6.80 -6.00
C SER A 132 -3.71 -7.17 -7.15
N LEU A 133 -2.45 -6.73 -7.06
CA LEU A 133 -1.40 -6.99 -8.05
C LEU A 133 -0.20 -7.64 -7.32
N PRO A 134 0.12 -8.92 -7.59
CA PRO A 134 1.20 -9.61 -6.91
C PRO A 134 2.58 -9.01 -7.23
N ILE A 135 3.38 -8.81 -6.17
CA ILE A 135 4.75 -8.27 -6.24
C ILE A 135 5.70 -9.23 -5.53
N HIS A 136 6.81 -9.55 -6.18
CA HIS A 136 7.88 -10.37 -5.62
C HIS A 136 9.24 -9.72 -5.86
N PRO A 137 10.24 -9.97 -4.99
CA PRO A 137 11.61 -9.56 -5.24
C PRO A 137 12.12 -10.04 -6.60
N GLY A 138 12.78 -9.14 -7.34
CA GLY A 138 13.28 -9.41 -8.69
C GLY A 138 12.28 -9.14 -9.82
N ASP A 139 11.02 -8.84 -9.49
CA ASP A 139 10.05 -8.42 -10.51
C ASP A 139 10.48 -7.10 -11.18
N THR A 140 10.28 -6.99 -12.50
CA THR A 140 10.50 -5.75 -13.24
C THR A 140 9.20 -4.97 -13.26
N ILE A 141 9.18 -3.84 -12.56
CA ILE A 141 8.02 -2.97 -12.43
C ILE A 141 8.17 -1.75 -13.34
N SER A 142 7.11 -1.37 -14.02
CA SER A 142 6.98 -0.11 -14.74
C SER A 142 5.75 0.63 -14.23
N ALA A 143 5.86 1.92 -14.01
CA ALA A 143 4.79 2.74 -13.47
C ALA A 143 4.69 4.10 -14.18
N GLU A 144 3.49 4.63 -14.22
CA GLU A 144 3.16 5.91 -14.85
C GLU A 144 2.07 6.63 -14.08
N VAL A 145 2.24 7.94 -13.91
CA VAL A 145 1.19 8.87 -13.50
C VAL A 145 1.10 9.96 -14.55
N SER A 146 -0.08 10.13 -15.13
CA SER A 146 -0.36 11.18 -16.11
C SER A 146 -1.54 12.02 -15.67
N ASP A 147 -1.46 13.34 -15.85
CA ASP A 147 -2.54 14.29 -15.61
C ASP A 147 -3.16 14.76 -16.92
N SER A 148 -4.48 14.73 -16.98
CA SER A 148 -5.31 15.38 -18.00
C SER A 148 -6.28 16.35 -17.33
N VAL A 149 -5.80 17.55 -17.02
CA VAL A 149 -6.60 18.68 -16.49
C VAL A 149 -7.25 18.32 -15.15
N GLY A 150 -6.43 17.91 -14.18
CA GLY A 150 -6.85 17.49 -12.83
C GLY A 150 -7.47 16.10 -12.79
N THR A 151 -7.29 15.31 -13.85
CA THR A 151 -7.72 13.92 -13.91
C THR A 151 -6.48 13.05 -14.07
N PHE A 152 -6.13 12.34 -13.01
CA PHE A 152 -4.91 11.55 -12.92
C PHE A 152 -5.18 10.11 -13.33
N THR A 153 -4.46 9.61 -14.33
CA THR A 153 -4.39 8.18 -14.63
C THR A 153 -3.13 7.61 -14.00
N LEU A 154 -3.29 6.63 -13.12
CA LEU A 154 -2.21 5.94 -12.44
C LEU A 154 -2.15 4.50 -12.95
N SER A 155 -0.99 4.04 -13.37
CA SER A 155 -0.82 2.68 -13.88
C SER A 155 0.48 2.04 -13.41
N LEU A 156 0.42 0.73 -13.21
CA LEU A 156 1.56 -0.08 -12.78
C LEU A 156 1.49 -1.44 -13.47
N GLN A 157 2.60 -1.84 -14.07
CA GLN A 157 2.79 -3.11 -14.74
C GLN A 157 3.93 -3.89 -14.09
N ASN A 158 3.66 -5.13 -13.73
CA ASN A 158 4.70 -6.11 -13.43
C ASN A 158 5.05 -6.83 -14.73
N ALA A 159 6.11 -6.36 -15.40
CA ALA A 159 6.57 -6.88 -16.69
C ALA A 159 7.08 -8.33 -16.59
N THR A 160 7.51 -8.79 -15.40
CA THR A 160 7.92 -10.18 -15.19
C THR A 160 6.73 -11.14 -15.27
N THR A 161 5.59 -10.77 -14.70
CA THR A 161 4.40 -11.64 -14.64
C THR A 161 3.35 -11.32 -15.72
N GLY A 162 3.45 -10.15 -16.36
CA GLY A 162 2.46 -9.62 -17.28
C GLY A 162 1.22 -9.02 -16.61
N ALA A 163 1.14 -9.04 -15.27
CA ALA A 163 0.04 -8.42 -14.53
C ALA A 163 0.12 -6.89 -14.58
N SER A 164 -1.04 -6.22 -14.60
CA SER A 164 -1.12 -4.77 -14.66
C SER A 164 -2.33 -4.23 -13.89
N PHE A 165 -2.22 -2.99 -13.46
CA PHE A 165 -3.29 -2.21 -12.85
C PHE A 165 -3.35 -0.81 -13.49
N SER A 166 -4.55 -0.26 -13.62
CA SER A 166 -4.77 1.14 -13.98
C SER A 166 -6.04 1.67 -13.33
N THR A 167 -5.99 2.92 -12.89
CA THR A 167 -7.15 3.66 -12.35
C THR A 167 -7.10 5.12 -12.79
N THR A 168 -8.25 5.77 -12.79
CA THR A 168 -8.38 7.22 -12.99
C THR A 168 -9.00 7.85 -11.75
N GLN A 169 -8.42 8.96 -11.28
CA GLN A 169 -8.79 9.65 -10.04
C GLN A 169 -8.77 11.18 -10.25
N THR A 170 -9.40 11.92 -9.35
CA THR A 170 -9.51 13.39 -9.36
C THR A 170 -9.30 13.96 -7.97
#